data_AF-A0AAV6AB99-F1
#
_entry.id   AF-A0AAV6AB99-F1
#
_cell.length_a   1.000
_cell.length_b   1.000
_cell.length_c   1.000
_cell.angle_alpha   90.00
_cell.angle_beta   90.00
_cell.angle_gamma   90.00
#
_symmetry.space_group_name_H-M   'P 1'
#
loop_
_entity.id
_entity.type
_entity.pdbx_description
1 polymer ?
#
loop_
_entity_poly.entity_id
_entity_poly.type
_entity_poly.pdbx_seq_one_letter_code
_entity_poly.pdbx_strand_id
1 'polypeptide(L)'
;MTQARVRAVYMRGGTSRCLVFHERDLPAAGVERDYILLAALGSPDPYSRQLDGLGGGISSLSKACIIGPSNHPAADVDYTFAQVEVSKPQVDYTGNCGNCSSAVGPFAIEERLVQPQDGETLVRIHNTNTKKLIVARVPVAGSEPAVHGDFELPGVAGTGARIALDFIEPGGAGTGRLLPTGKPRDVIDGLETSLVDASIPMVFVRAHDLGIIGTETPQAIDGDKALSARLEKIRVAASHLMGIPGSAATPKIAVVTAPTEYTALDGSRVAPEQTDVVGRAISMANCHRAFPLTSSMCLAVAARIEGTLVHECSTAKPGSDVRLG
;
A
#
# COMPACT_ATOMS: atom_id res chain seq x y z
N MET A 1 -17.19 9.68 -32.94
CA MET A 1 -15.91 9.57 -32.20
C MET A 1 -15.58 8.10 -32.04
N THR A 2 -14.31 7.73 -32.19
CA THR A 2 -13.83 6.34 -32.08
C THR A 2 -12.94 6.21 -30.84
N GLN A 3 -12.89 5.02 -30.24
CA GLN A 3 -12.00 4.75 -29.10
C GLN A 3 -10.53 4.72 -29.56
N ALA A 4 -9.63 5.26 -28.73
CA ALA A 4 -8.19 5.11 -28.90
C ALA A 4 -7.72 3.79 -28.24
N ARG A 5 -6.63 3.21 -28.73
CA ARG A 5 -6.04 1.98 -28.16
C ARG A 5 -4.73 2.33 -27.48
N VAL A 6 -4.59 1.91 -26.22
CA VAL A 6 -3.36 2.01 -25.43
C VAL A 6 -3.01 0.61 -24.96
N ARG A 7 -1.74 0.22 -25.09
CA ARG A 7 -1.26 -1.08 -24.61
C ARG A 7 -1.17 -1.05 -23.08
N ALA A 8 -1.68 -2.09 -22.44
CA ALA A 8 -1.62 -2.27 -20.99
C ALA A 8 -1.68 -3.75 -20.64
N VAL A 9 -1.16 -4.09 -19.46
CA VAL A 9 -1.28 -5.41 -18.84
C VAL A 9 -2.14 -5.28 -17.59
N TYR A 10 -3.07 -6.21 -17.37
CA TYR A 10 -3.87 -6.24 -16.16
C TYR A 10 -3.29 -7.26 -15.18
N MET A 11 -2.77 -6.79 -14.04
CA MET A 11 -2.04 -7.63 -13.09
C MET A 11 -2.65 -7.58 -11.69
N ARG A 12 -2.55 -8.70 -10.98
CA ARG A 12 -2.66 -8.72 -9.51
C ARG A 12 -1.27 -8.48 -8.92
N GLY A 13 -1.13 -7.44 -8.10
CA GLY A 13 0.02 -7.24 -7.23
C GLY A 13 -0.42 -7.35 -5.78
N GLY A 14 0.14 -8.29 -5.01
CA GLY A 14 -0.32 -8.60 -3.65
C GLY A 14 -1.84 -8.80 -3.58
N THR A 15 -2.50 -8.09 -2.67
CA THR A 15 -3.97 -8.07 -2.51
C THR A 15 -4.65 -6.93 -3.30
N SER A 16 -4.05 -6.47 -4.40
CA SER A 16 -4.59 -5.40 -5.25
C SER A 16 -4.55 -5.79 -6.73
N ARG A 17 -5.36 -5.11 -7.55
CA ARG A 17 -5.31 -5.23 -9.02
C ARG A 17 -4.97 -3.87 -9.61
N CYS A 18 -4.14 -3.86 -10.65
CA CYS A 18 -3.73 -2.64 -11.34
C CYS A 18 -3.63 -2.85 -12.85
N LEU A 19 -3.89 -1.78 -13.59
CA LEU A 19 -3.43 -1.67 -14.96
C LEU A 19 -1.96 -1.25 -14.96
N VAL A 20 -1.14 -1.98 -15.68
CA VAL A 20 0.29 -1.75 -15.80
C VAL A 20 0.57 -1.32 -17.22
N PHE A 21 1.14 -0.12 -17.36
CA PHE A 21 1.47 0.49 -18.63
C PHE A 21 2.99 0.55 -18.77
N HIS A 22 3.50 0.29 -19.97
CA HIS A 22 4.84 0.73 -20.30
C HIS A 22 4.82 2.25 -20.47
N GLU A 23 5.81 2.96 -19.92
CA GLU A 23 5.91 4.43 -20.04
C GLU A 23 5.84 4.93 -21.49
N ARG A 24 6.46 4.21 -22.44
CA ARG A 24 6.46 4.54 -23.87
C ARG A 24 5.08 4.52 -24.53
N ASP A 25 4.11 3.82 -23.92
CA ASP A 25 2.76 3.68 -24.45
C ASP A 25 1.81 4.77 -23.91
N LEU A 26 2.29 5.65 -23.02
CA LEU A 26 1.55 6.78 -22.46
C LEU A 26 2.16 8.12 -22.89
N PRO A 27 1.37 9.20 -22.97
CA PRO A 27 1.91 10.55 -23.09
C PRO A 27 2.75 10.90 -21.85
N ALA A 28 3.52 11.98 -21.94
CA ALA A 28 4.28 12.52 -20.81
C ALA A 28 3.36 12.82 -19.60
N ALA A 29 3.96 12.96 -18.40
CA ALA A 29 3.20 13.26 -17.20
C ALA A 29 2.42 14.58 -17.36
N GLY A 30 1.13 14.55 -17.02
CA GLY A 30 0.23 15.70 -17.16
C GLY A 30 -1.21 15.29 -17.49
N VAL A 31 -2.02 16.29 -17.83
CA VAL A 31 -3.48 16.16 -17.97
C VAL A 31 -3.90 15.08 -18.97
N GLU A 32 -3.17 14.90 -20.07
CA GLU A 32 -3.50 13.89 -21.07
C GLU A 32 -3.29 12.45 -20.55
N ARG A 33 -2.20 12.24 -19.79
CA ARG A 33 -1.95 10.96 -19.13
C ARG A 33 -3.02 10.70 -18.07
N ASP A 34 -3.32 11.68 -17.23
CA ASP A 34 -4.34 11.56 -16.19
C ASP A 34 -5.70 11.21 -16.78
N TYR A 35 -6.08 11.83 -17.90
CA TYR A 35 -7.31 11.52 -18.63
C TYR A 35 -7.36 10.06 -19.09
N ILE A 36 -6.25 9.54 -19.65
CA ILE A 36 -6.18 8.13 -20.06
C ILE A 36 -6.35 7.19 -18.87
N LEU A 37 -5.70 7.48 -17.73
CA LEU A 37 -5.80 6.64 -16.53
C LEU A 37 -7.21 6.68 -15.93
N LEU A 38 -7.82 7.87 -15.87
CA LEU A 38 -9.20 8.06 -15.41
C LEU A 38 -10.17 7.28 -16.31
N ALA A 39 -10.08 7.44 -17.62
CA ALA A 39 -10.94 6.75 -18.58
C ALA A 39 -10.75 5.23 -18.53
N ALA A 40 -9.50 4.74 -18.47
CA ALA A 40 -9.21 3.31 -18.44
C ALA A 40 -9.76 2.61 -17.18
N LEU A 41 -9.82 3.32 -16.05
CA LEU A 41 -10.35 2.80 -14.79
C LEU A 41 -11.82 3.17 -14.55
N GLY A 42 -12.46 3.96 -15.42
CA GLY A 42 -13.88 4.32 -15.31
C GLY A 42 -14.17 5.38 -14.25
N SER A 43 -13.28 6.38 -14.10
CA SER A 43 -13.43 7.48 -13.13
C SER A 43 -13.60 8.84 -13.82
N PRO A 44 -14.32 9.80 -13.20
CA PRO A 44 -15.09 9.65 -11.96
C PRO A 44 -16.39 8.86 -12.19
N ASP A 45 -16.76 8.01 -11.24
CA ASP A 45 -18.03 7.29 -11.21
C ASP A 45 -18.82 7.63 -9.94
N PRO A 46 -19.94 8.39 -10.05
CA PRO A 46 -20.78 8.73 -8.89
C PRO A 46 -21.44 7.50 -8.24
N TYR A 47 -21.50 6.36 -8.93
CA TYR A 47 -22.04 5.11 -8.38
C TYR A 47 -20.99 4.25 -7.67
N SER A 48 -19.70 4.63 -7.73
CA SER A 48 -18.58 3.87 -7.15
C SER A 48 -18.51 2.40 -7.61
N ARG A 49 -18.83 2.14 -8.87
CA ARG A 49 -18.81 0.80 -9.49
C ARG A 49 -17.69 0.63 -10.50
N GLN A 50 -17.31 1.72 -11.19
CA GLN A 50 -16.34 1.76 -12.29
C GLN A 50 -16.68 0.80 -13.44
N LEU A 51 -17.98 0.70 -13.78
CA LEU A 51 -18.45 -0.23 -14.82
C LEU A 51 -17.98 0.14 -16.24
N ASP A 52 -17.74 1.43 -16.51
CA ASP A 52 -17.28 1.91 -17.81
C ASP A 52 -15.74 1.98 -17.87
N GLY A 53 -15.08 0.98 -17.28
CA GLY A 53 -13.64 0.86 -17.18
C GLY A 53 -13.21 -0.46 -16.54
N LEU A 54 -11.91 -0.60 -16.27
CA LEU A 54 -11.33 -1.80 -15.64
C LEU A 54 -11.15 -1.66 -14.12
N GLY A 55 -11.60 -0.54 -13.55
CA GLY A 55 -11.64 -0.32 -12.12
C GLY A 55 -12.66 -1.23 -11.42
N GLY A 56 -12.55 -1.35 -10.10
CA GLY A 56 -13.45 -2.18 -9.29
C GLY A 56 -14.30 -1.42 -8.27
N GLY A 57 -14.37 -0.10 -8.36
CA GLY A 57 -15.19 0.74 -7.48
C GLY A 57 -14.65 0.93 -6.06
N ILE A 58 -13.49 0.33 -5.74
CA ILE A 58 -12.82 0.45 -4.45
C ILE A 58 -11.32 0.71 -4.65
N SER A 59 -10.67 1.32 -3.65
CA SER A 59 -9.28 1.79 -3.76
C SER A 59 -8.26 0.71 -4.11
N SER A 60 -8.44 -0.53 -3.63
CA SER A 60 -7.57 -1.68 -3.94
C SER A 60 -7.68 -2.18 -5.39
N LEU A 61 -8.73 -1.74 -6.10
CA LEU A 61 -9.08 -2.15 -7.46
C LEU A 61 -9.12 -0.98 -8.46
N SER A 62 -8.71 0.22 -8.05
CA SER A 62 -8.61 1.40 -8.92
C SER A 62 -7.19 1.96 -8.90
N LYS A 63 -6.30 1.27 -9.62
CA LYS A 63 -4.86 1.51 -9.56
C LYS A 63 -4.23 1.40 -10.93
N ALA A 64 -3.26 2.26 -11.21
CA ALA A 64 -2.39 2.14 -12.35
C ALA A 64 -0.91 2.15 -11.93
N CYS A 65 -0.09 1.46 -12.73
CA CYS A 65 1.35 1.43 -12.62
C CYS A 65 1.94 1.83 -13.97
N ILE A 66 2.96 2.68 -13.95
CA ILE A 66 3.69 3.09 -15.15
C ILE A 66 5.13 2.66 -14.94
N ILE A 67 5.63 1.82 -15.85
CA ILE A 67 6.95 1.19 -15.73
C ILE A 67 7.76 1.48 -16.99
N GLY A 68 9.02 1.84 -16.81
CA GLY A 68 9.95 2.14 -17.89
C GLY A 68 11.40 1.86 -17.52
N PRO A 69 12.35 1.98 -18.46
CA PRO A 69 13.77 1.89 -18.16
C PRO A 69 14.17 2.98 -17.14
N SER A 70 15.06 2.64 -16.21
CA SER A 70 15.57 3.62 -15.24
C SER A 70 16.82 4.33 -15.75
N ASN A 71 16.95 5.62 -15.42
CA ASN A 71 18.23 6.34 -15.47
C ASN A 71 18.92 6.39 -14.10
N HIS A 72 18.32 5.79 -13.06
CA HIS A 72 18.90 5.76 -11.72
C HIS A 72 20.00 4.67 -11.67
N PRO A 73 21.24 4.99 -11.23
CA PRO A 73 22.39 4.09 -11.35
C PRO A 73 22.26 2.79 -10.54
N ALA A 74 21.38 2.76 -9.54
CA ALA A 74 21.11 1.59 -8.71
C ALA A 74 19.79 0.88 -9.02
N ALA A 75 19.10 1.23 -10.13
CA ALA A 75 17.84 0.60 -10.52
C ALA A 75 17.87 0.09 -11.96
N ASP A 76 17.11 -0.96 -12.21
CA ASP A 76 16.89 -1.53 -13.54
C ASP A 76 15.68 -0.85 -14.22
N VAL A 77 14.62 -0.57 -13.44
CA VAL A 77 13.38 0.04 -13.93
C VAL A 77 12.90 1.17 -13.02
N ASP A 78 12.26 2.16 -13.64
CA ASP A 78 11.49 3.20 -12.94
C ASP A 78 10.03 2.74 -12.81
N TYR A 79 9.46 2.97 -11.63
CA TYR A 79 8.08 2.62 -11.30
C TYR A 79 7.35 3.84 -10.73
N THR A 80 6.30 4.28 -11.43
CA THR A 80 5.36 5.29 -10.94
C THR A 80 4.02 4.65 -10.59
N PHE A 81 3.62 4.74 -9.32
CA PHE A 81 2.28 4.40 -8.88
C PHE A 81 1.31 5.55 -9.10
N ALA A 82 0.09 5.22 -9.54
CA ALA A 82 -1.01 6.16 -9.70
C ALA A 82 -2.26 5.60 -9.02
N GLN A 83 -2.71 6.25 -7.95
CA GLN A 83 -4.01 5.96 -7.34
C GLN A 83 -5.08 6.76 -8.05
N VAL A 84 -6.00 6.08 -8.73
CA VAL A 84 -7.15 6.74 -9.33
C VAL A 84 -8.26 6.84 -8.29
N GLU A 85 -8.77 8.06 -8.10
CA GLU A 85 -9.90 8.31 -7.21
C GLU A 85 -11.20 7.88 -7.94
N VAL A 86 -12.10 7.21 -7.21
CA VAL A 86 -13.32 6.61 -7.79
C VAL A 86 -14.40 7.66 -8.07
N SER A 87 -14.63 8.60 -7.17
CA SER A 87 -15.72 9.58 -7.17
C SER A 87 -15.40 10.95 -7.81
N LYS A 88 -14.14 11.22 -8.12
CA LYS A 88 -13.54 12.51 -8.50
C LYS A 88 -12.56 12.29 -9.66
N PRO A 89 -12.43 13.27 -10.56
CA PRO A 89 -11.51 13.21 -11.70
C PRO A 89 -10.07 13.51 -11.25
N GLN A 90 -9.52 12.70 -10.34
CA GLN A 90 -8.21 12.92 -9.75
C GLN A 90 -7.35 11.66 -9.80
N VAL A 91 -6.08 11.83 -10.16
CA VAL A 91 -5.03 10.82 -10.03
C VAL A 91 -4.02 11.29 -9.00
N ASP A 92 -3.77 10.47 -7.98
CA ASP A 92 -2.83 10.75 -6.90
C ASP A 92 -1.51 10.00 -7.14
N TYR A 93 -0.41 10.76 -7.17
CA TYR A 93 0.96 10.31 -7.38
C TYR A 93 1.86 10.49 -6.14
N THR A 94 1.32 10.89 -4.98
CA THR A 94 2.15 11.28 -3.82
C THR A 94 2.78 10.11 -3.07
N GLY A 95 2.27 8.89 -3.25
CA GLY A 95 2.68 7.72 -2.47
C GLY A 95 3.06 6.53 -3.35
N ASN A 96 3.59 5.51 -2.70
CA ASN A 96 3.78 4.19 -3.30
C ASN A 96 2.63 3.24 -2.94
N CYS A 97 2.39 2.23 -3.77
CA CYS A 97 1.60 1.06 -3.43
C CYS A 97 2.50 -0.18 -3.34
N GLY A 98 2.74 -0.65 -2.11
CA GLY A 98 3.58 -1.84 -1.89
C GLY A 98 3.00 -3.10 -2.53
N ASN A 99 1.68 -3.27 -2.53
CA ASN A 99 1.02 -4.37 -3.22
C ASN A 99 1.34 -4.37 -4.72
N CYS A 100 1.18 -3.23 -5.40
CA CYS A 100 1.49 -3.09 -6.81
C CYS A 100 3.00 -3.20 -7.11
N SER A 101 3.87 -2.89 -6.14
CA SER A 101 5.32 -3.09 -6.29
C SER A 101 5.66 -4.56 -6.57
N SER A 102 4.83 -5.52 -6.13
CA SER A 102 5.05 -6.95 -6.42
C SER A 102 4.75 -7.33 -7.88
N ALA A 103 4.04 -6.50 -8.64
CA ALA A 103 3.77 -6.72 -10.06
C ALA A 103 4.89 -6.16 -10.96
N VAL A 104 5.72 -5.25 -10.44
CA VAL A 104 6.76 -4.56 -11.22
C VAL A 104 7.84 -5.53 -11.70
N GLY A 105 8.31 -6.41 -10.81
CA GLY A 105 9.32 -7.42 -11.15
C GLY A 105 8.89 -8.35 -12.29
N PRO A 106 7.75 -9.05 -12.17
CA PRO A 106 7.22 -9.88 -13.25
C PRO A 106 7.02 -9.11 -14.56
N PHE A 107 6.39 -7.93 -14.50
CA PHE A 107 6.18 -7.10 -15.70
C PHE A 107 7.51 -6.73 -16.39
N ALA A 108 8.52 -6.34 -15.62
CA ALA A 108 9.82 -5.96 -16.16
C ALA A 108 10.53 -7.12 -16.86
N ILE A 109 10.35 -8.34 -16.39
CA ILE A 109 10.91 -9.56 -17.01
C ILE A 109 10.12 -9.92 -18.28
N GLU A 110 8.78 -9.96 -18.20
CA GLU A 110 7.90 -10.30 -19.34
C GLU A 110 8.07 -9.31 -20.50
N GLU A 111 8.18 -8.01 -20.20
CA GLU A 111 8.37 -6.95 -21.20
C GLU A 111 9.85 -6.74 -21.59
N ARG A 112 10.76 -7.61 -21.12
CA ARG A 112 12.19 -7.61 -21.42
C ARG A 112 12.91 -6.29 -21.07
N LEU A 113 12.40 -5.56 -20.08
CA LEU A 113 13.12 -4.46 -19.44
C LEU A 113 14.26 -4.98 -18.56
N VAL A 114 14.12 -6.20 -18.04
CA VAL A 114 15.15 -6.93 -17.31
C VAL A 114 15.33 -8.31 -17.93
N GLN A 115 16.58 -8.73 -18.12
CA GLN A 115 16.89 -10.06 -18.64
C GLN A 115 16.66 -11.11 -17.54
N PRO A 116 15.88 -12.18 -17.81
CA PRO A 116 15.62 -13.22 -16.83
C PRO A 116 16.89 -14.03 -16.51
N GLN A 117 16.98 -14.44 -15.26
CA GLN A 117 17.87 -15.49 -14.77
C GLN A 117 17.00 -16.61 -14.20
N ASP A 118 17.13 -17.82 -14.74
CA ASP A 118 16.37 -18.98 -14.25
C ASP A 118 16.67 -19.25 -12.77
N GLY A 119 15.64 -19.68 -12.03
CA GLY A 119 15.66 -19.79 -10.58
C GLY A 119 15.11 -18.53 -9.91
N GLU A 120 15.92 -17.47 -9.84
CA GLU A 120 15.53 -16.19 -9.25
C GLU A 120 16.16 -15.03 -10.04
N THR A 121 15.34 -14.05 -10.40
CA THR A 121 15.79 -12.77 -10.96
C THR A 121 15.59 -11.65 -9.95
N LEU A 122 16.65 -10.90 -9.69
CA LEU A 122 16.59 -9.67 -8.90
C LEU A 122 16.24 -8.49 -9.81
N VAL A 123 15.14 -7.80 -9.50
CA VAL A 123 14.74 -6.57 -10.20
C VAL A 123 14.86 -5.41 -9.23
N ARG A 124 15.77 -4.48 -9.51
CA ARG A 124 15.94 -3.24 -8.75
C ARG A 124 15.02 -2.17 -9.31
N ILE A 125 14.14 -1.66 -8.47
CA ILE A 125 13.04 -0.77 -8.84
C ILE A 125 13.29 0.57 -8.16
N HIS A 126 13.38 1.63 -8.95
CA HIS A 126 13.32 2.99 -8.44
C HIS A 126 11.87 3.46 -8.46
N ASN A 127 11.27 3.60 -7.27
CA ASN A 127 9.93 4.15 -7.16
C ASN A 127 9.99 5.68 -7.33
N THR A 128 9.45 6.19 -8.43
CA THR A 128 9.54 7.60 -8.78
C THR A 128 8.69 8.50 -7.87
N ASN A 129 7.67 7.96 -7.21
CA ASN A 129 6.83 8.71 -6.26
C ASN A 129 7.62 9.11 -5.01
N THR A 130 8.38 8.15 -4.44
CA THR A 130 9.06 8.29 -3.14
C THR A 130 10.57 8.43 -3.24
N LYS A 131 11.13 8.25 -4.45
CA LYS A 131 12.58 8.21 -4.72
C LYS A 131 13.32 7.10 -3.97
N LYS A 132 12.59 6.08 -3.50
CA LYS A 132 13.14 4.92 -2.78
C LYS A 132 13.41 3.77 -3.73
N LEU A 133 14.35 2.92 -3.33
CA LEU A 133 14.68 1.68 -4.04
C LEU A 133 13.95 0.49 -3.42
N ILE A 134 13.45 -0.37 -4.28
CA ILE A 134 12.81 -1.64 -3.93
C ILE A 134 13.54 -2.73 -4.70
N VAL A 135 13.86 -3.85 -4.07
CA VAL A 135 14.38 -5.03 -4.77
C VAL A 135 13.30 -6.10 -4.77
N ALA A 136 12.88 -6.52 -5.95
CA ALA A 136 11.97 -7.65 -6.11
C ALA A 136 12.78 -8.91 -6.45
N ARG A 137 12.57 -9.96 -5.66
CA ARG A 137 13.11 -11.30 -5.89
C ARG A 137 12.02 -12.11 -6.58
N VAL A 138 12.15 -12.27 -7.89
CA VAL A 138 11.13 -12.91 -8.73
C VAL A 138 11.59 -14.32 -9.06
N PRO A 139 10.87 -15.36 -8.63
CA PRO A 139 11.12 -16.71 -9.10
C PRO A 139 10.90 -16.80 -10.61
N VAL A 140 11.82 -17.44 -11.34
CA VAL A 140 11.78 -17.54 -12.80
C VAL A 140 11.96 -19.00 -13.22
N ALA A 141 11.13 -19.44 -14.16
CA ALA A 141 11.17 -20.78 -14.73
C ALA A 141 10.99 -20.70 -16.25
N GLY A 142 11.97 -21.20 -17.00
CA GLY A 142 11.93 -21.17 -18.47
C GLY A 142 11.98 -19.75 -19.01
N SER A 143 12.80 -18.88 -18.41
CA SER A 143 12.95 -17.46 -18.77
C SER A 143 11.68 -16.59 -18.64
N GLU A 144 10.68 -17.07 -17.90
CA GLU A 144 9.45 -16.35 -17.56
C GLU A 144 9.24 -16.32 -16.03
N PRO A 145 8.58 -15.30 -15.47
CA PRO A 145 8.22 -15.28 -14.06
C PRO A 145 7.34 -16.48 -13.70
N ALA A 146 7.70 -17.19 -12.64
CA ALA A 146 6.88 -18.28 -12.14
C ALA A 146 5.57 -17.71 -11.57
N VAL A 147 4.44 -18.28 -11.99
CA VAL A 147 3.10 -17.93 -11.47
C VAL A 147 2.69 -18.89 -10.35
N HIS A 148 2.96 -20.19 -10.53
CA HIS A 148 2.57 -21.25 -9.61
C HIS A 148 3.61 -21.45 -8.49
N GLY A 149 3.11 -21.76 -7.29
CA GLY A 149 3.91 -22.04 -6.10
C GLY A 149 3.00 -22.42 -4.92
N ASP A 150 3.58 -22.61 -3.76
CA ASP A 150 2.93 -23.04 -2.51
C ASP A 150 2.71 -21.90 -1.50
N PHE A 151 3.09 -20.67 -1.86
CA PHE A 151 2.93 -19.52 -0.97
C PHE A 151 1.48 -19.05 -0.95
N GLU A 152 0.90 -19.02 0.25
CA GLU A 152 -0.40 -18.45 0.53
C GLU A 152 -0.26 -16.99 0.99
N LEU A 153 -1.04 -16.09 0.38
CA LEU A 153 -1.12 -14.69 0.78
C LEU A 153 -2.53 -14.41 1.32
N PRO A 154 -2.71 -14.13 2.63
CA PRO A 154 -4.01 -13.81 3.19
C PRO A 154 -4.73 -12.70 2.39
N GLY A 155 -5.97 -12.99 1.99
CA GLY A 155 -6.78 -12.12 1.12
C GLY A 155 -6.66 -12.40 -0.39
N VAL A 156 -5.89 -13.40 -0.80
CA VAL A 156 -5.85 -13.93 -2.18
C VAL A 156 -6.23 -15.41 -2.16
N ALA A 157 -7.14 -15.82 -3.03
CA ALA A 157 -7.55 -17.22 -3.13
C ALA A 157 -6.44 -18.08 -3.78
N GLY A 158 -6.17 -19.24 -3.17
CA GLY A 158 -5.18 -20.21 -3.66
C GLY A 158 -3.73 -19.84 -3.31
N THR A 159 -2.79 -20.50 -3.97
CA THR A 159 -1.35 -20.30 -3.77
C THR A 159 -0.68 -19.82 -5.05
N GLY A 160 0.51 -19.23 -4.92
CA GLY A 160 1.33 -18.80 -6.06
C GLY A 160 2.81 -18.77 -5.73
N ALA A 161 3.63 -18.35 -6.69
CA ALA A 161 5.04 -18.12 -6.44
C ALA A 161 5.24 -16.93 -5.49
N ARG A 162 6.13 -17.09 -4.50
CA ARG A 162 6.47 -16.01 -3.56
C ARG A 162 7.38 -15.01 -4.22
N ILE A 163 6.98 -13.74 -4.24
CA ILE A 163 7.85 -12.61 -4.61
C ILE A 163 8.22 -11.89 -3.32
N ALA A 164 9.49 -11.95 -2.93
CA ALA A 164 9.99 -11.18 -1.80
C ALA A 164 10.35 -9.76 -2.26
N LEU A 165 9.98 -8.76 -1.46
CA LEU A 165 10.24 -7.35 -1.72
C LEU A 165 11.07 -6.75 -0.59
N ASP A 166 12.25 -6.28 -0.91
CA ASP A 166 13.13 -5.57 0.03
C ASP A 166 12.99 -4.06 -0.22
N PHE A 167 12.47 -3.31 0.75
CA PHE A 167 12.35 -1.85 0.67
C PHE A 167 13.58 -1.21 1.32
N ILE A 168 14.46 -0.65 0.51
CA ILE A 168 15.76 -0.16 0.94
C ILE A 168 15.61 1.25 1.54
N GLU A 169 16.11 1.43 2.76
CA GLU A 169 16.06 2.69 3.52
C GLU A 169 14.68 3.39 3.48
N PRO A 170 13.61 2.71 3.94
CA PRO A 170 12.23 3.14 3.68
C PRO A 170 11.83 4.42 4.44
N GLY A 171 12.62 4.87 5.42
CA GLY A 171 12.32 6.03 6.25
C GLY A 171 12.23 7.35 5.45
N GLY A 172 11.27 8.20 5.81
CA GLY A 172 11.10 9.53 5.23
C GLY A 172 10.61 9.53 3.78
N ALA A 173 9.80 8.54 3.38
CA ALA A 173 9.34 8.39 2.00
C ALA A 173 8.41 9.53 1.54
N GLY A 174 7.62 10.12 2.43
CA GLY A 174 6.72 11.23 2.12
C GLY A 174 7.08 12.56 2.82
N THR A 175 7.79 12.49 3.94
CA THR A 175 8.09 13.63 4.84
C THR A 175 9.59 13.94 4.92
N GLY A 176 10.44 13.08 4.38
CA GLY A 176 11.89 13.19 4.48
C GLY A 176 12.49 12.75 5.84
N ARG A 177 11.67 12.36 6.83
CA ARG A 177 12.13 11.89 8.14
C ARG A 177 11.35 10.66 8.60
N LEU A 178 12.00 9.74 9.32
CA LEU A 178 11.33 8.57 9.88
C LEU A 178 10.28 8.94 10.94
N LEU A 179 10.61 9.90 11.81
CA LEU A 179 9.71 10.52 12.77
C LEU A 179 9.54 11.99 12.35
N PRO A 180 8.46 12.34 11.62
CA PRO A 180 8.30 13.68 11.05
C PRO A 180 8.33 14.80 12.10
N THR A 181 7.77 14.54 13.28
CA THR A 181 7.73 15.47 14.43
C THR A 181 8.97 15.39 15.32
N GLY A 182 9.90 14.47 15.04
CA GLY A 182 11.12 14.24 15.82
C GLY A 182 10.93 13.46 17.13
N LYS A 183 9.71 12.99 17.43
CA LYS A 183 9.39 12.25 18.65
C LYS A 183 8.49 11.05 18.34
N PRO A 184 8.50 10.00 19.18
CA PRO A 184 7.71 8.79 18.92
C PRO A 184 6.21 8.96 19.21
N ARG A 185 5.80 9.99 19.96
CA ARG A 185 4.41 10.29 20.30
C ARG A 185 4.05 11.77 20.17
N ASP A 186 2.85 12.00 19.70
CA ASP A 186 2.15 13.29 19.63
C ASP A 186 0.78 13.18 20.30
N VAL A 187 0.15 14.32 20.57
CA VAL A 187 -1.23 14.38 21.03
C VAL A 187 -2.09 15.06 19.97
N ILE A 188 -3.10 14.35 19.47
CA ILE A 188 -4.07 14.84 18.48
C ILE A 188 -5.47 14.49 18.96
N ASP A 189 -6.38 15.47 18.97
CA ASP A 189 -7.77 15.27 19.43
C ASP A 189 -7.86 14.68 20.85
N GLY A 190 -6.91 15.04 21.72
CA GLY A 190 -6.80 14.54 23.09
C GLY A 190 -6.29 13.11 23.24
N LEU A 191 -5.90 12.45 22.15
CA LEU A 191 -5.35 11.09 22.15
C LEU A 191 -3.85 11.11 21.89
N GLU A 192 -3.12 10.19 22.52
CA GLU A 192 -1.76 9.89 22.06
C GLU A 192 -1.81 9.27 20.66
N THR A 193 -0.86 9.66 19.83
CA THR A 193 -0.72 9.21 18.44
C THR A 193 0.76 9.00 18.12
N SER A 194 1.09 8.06 17.24
CA SER A 194 2.45 7.94 16.67
C SER A 194 2.43 8.28 15.19
N LEU A 195 3.30 9.21 14.79
CA LEU A 195 3.44 9.68 13.42
C LEU A 195 4.75 9.13 12.89
N VAL A 196 4.68 8.15 11.98
CA VAL A 196 5.86 7.45 11.45
C VAL A 196 5.79 7.46 9.94
N ASP A 197 6.90 7.72 9.28
CA ASP A 197 7.02 7.66 7.84
C ASP A 197 8.13 6.69 7.44
N ALA A 198 7.71 5.45 7.18
CA ALA A 198 8.54 4.43 6.56
C ALA A 198 7.74 3.78 5.44
N SER A 199 8.19 3.95 4.18
CA SER A 199 7.52 3.62 2.93
C SER A 199 6.23 4.42 2.63
N ILE A 200 5.47 4.82 3.65
CA ILE A 200 4.36 5.76 3.57
C ILE A 200 4.17 6.46 4.93
N PRO A 201 3.80 7.75 4.97
CA PRO A 201 3.39 8.43 6.19
C PRO A 201 2.14 7.79 6.81
N MET A 202 2.26 7.36 8.06
CA MET A 202 1.21 6.70 8.85
C MET A 202 0.98 7.41 10.18
N VAL A 203 -0.29 7.45 10.57
CA VAL A 203 -0.74 7.79 11.91
C VAL A 203 -1.20 6.51 12.59
N PHE A 204 -0.70 6.24 13.78
CA PHE A 204 -1.14 5.12 14.61
C PHE A 204 -1.87 5.63 15.85
N VAL A 205 -2.99 5.00 16.17
CA VAL A 205 -3.84 5.29 17.33
C VAL A 205 -4.22 3.98 18.03
N ARG A 206 -4.37 3.98 19.36
CA ARG A 206 -4.78 2.76 20.07
C ARG A 206 -6.28 2.52 19.90
N ALA A 207 -6.67 1.25 19.82
CA ALA A 207 -8.07 0.86 19.78
C ALA A 207 -8.84 1.31 21.02
N HIS A 208 -8.29 1.10 22.22
CA HIS A 208 -8.97 1.42 23.47
C HIS A 208 -9.20 2.93 23.68
N ASP A 209 -8.28 3.77 23.19
CA ASP A 209 -8.39 5.24 23.21
C ASP A 209 -9.58 5.74 22.37
N LEU A 210 -10.04 4.92 21.42
CA LEU A 210 -11.21 5.14 20.58
C LEU A 210 -12.47 4.41 21.10
N GLY A 211 -12.36 3.66 22.19
CA GLY A 211 -13.47 2.87 22.75
C GLY A 211 -13.81 1.61 21.96
N ILE A 212 -12.89 1.11 21.13
CA ILE A 212 -13.06 -0.12 20.34
C ILE A 212 -12.01 -1.18 20.72
N ILE A 213 -12.22 -2.42 20.27
CA ILE A 213 -11.37 -3.57 20.62
C ILE A 213 -10.13 -3.63 19.71
N GLY A 214 -10.29 -3.26 18.43
CA GLY A 214 -9.24 -3.33 17.41
C GLY A 214 -9.33 -4.58 16.52
N THR A 215 -10.31 -5.45 16.77
CA THR A 215 -10.58 -6.68 16.01
C THR A 215 -11.84 -6.60 15.17
N GLU A 216 -12.48 -5.42 15.10
CA GLU A 216 -13.70 -5.17 14.33
C GLU A 216 -13.55 -5.56 12.85
N THR A 217 -14.67 -5.94 12.23
CA THR A 217 -14.71 -6.16 10.79
C THR A 217 -14.64 -4.82 10.03
N PRO A 218 -14.17 -4.81 8.77
CA PRO A 218 -14.21 -3.61 7.93
C PRO A 218 -15.61 -2.99 7.86
N GLN A 219 -16.66 -3.82 7.82
CA GLN A 219 -18.05 -3.38 7.79
C GLN A 219 -18.47 -2.69 9.09
N ALA A 220 -18.01 -3.18 10.25
CA ALA A 220 -18.29 -2.55 11.52
C ALA A 220 -17.61 -1.17 11.63
N ILE A 221 -16.33 -1.07 11.21
CA ILE A 221 -15.61 0.22 11.19
C ILE A 221 -16.25 1.22 10.22
N ASP A 222 -16.54 0.79 8.98
CA ASP A 222 -17.15 1.66 7.96
C ASP A 222 -18.61 2.04 8.30
N GLY A 223 -19.29 1.20 9.07
CA GLY A 223 -20.63 1.42 9.57
C GLY A 223 -20.70 2.47 10.68
N ASP A 224 -19.65 2.60 11.50
CA ASP A 224 -19.55 3.61 12.54
C ASP A 224 -19.09 4.96 11.96
N LYS A 225 -20.06 5.83 11.71
CA LYS A 225 -19.83 7.17 11.16
C LYS A 225 -19.12 8.10 12.14
N ALA A 226 -19.32 7.93 13.44
CA ALA A 226 -18.66 8.75 14.45
C ALA A 226 -17.16 8.41 14.54
N LEU A 227 -16.84 7.12 14.58
CA LEU A 227 -15.46 6.63 14.52
C LEU A 227 -14.77 7.07 13.24
N SER A 228 -15.42 6.87 12.09
CA SER A 228 -14.87 7.25 10.77
C SER A 228 -14.56 8.74 10.69
N ALA A 229 -15.48 9.61 11.15
CA ALA A 229 -15.26 11.05 11.17
C ALA A 229 -14.12 11.45 12.12
N ARG A 230 -14.00 10.78 13.27
CA ARG A 230 -12.92 11.04 14.23
C ARG A 230 -11.55 10.62 13.69
N LEU A 231 -11.45 9.44 13.06
CA LEU A 231 -10.22 8.98 12.42
C LEU A 231 -9.78 9.93 11.30
N GLU A 232 -10.72 10.43 10.49
CA GLU A 232 -10.40 11.41 9.44
C GLU A 232 -9.91 12.74 10.02
N LYS A 233 -10.55 13.24 11.09
CA LYS A 233 -10.11 14.45 11.80
C LYS A 233 -8.66 14.31 12.31
N ILE A 234 -8.35 13.17 12.93
CA ILE A 234 -6.99 12.88 13.43
C ILE A 234 -5.99 12.81 12.26
N ARG A 235 -6.35 12.12 11.17
CA ARG A 235 -5.50 11.96 9.99
C ARG A 235 -5.15 13.30 9.33
N VAL A 236 -6.13 14.19 9.18
CA VAL A 236 -5.93 15.55 8.64
C VAL A 236 -5.06 16.39 9.57
N ALA A 237 -5.35 16.38 10.88
CA ALA A 237 -4.51 17.10 11.84
C ALA A 237 -3.05 16.60 11.84
N ALA A 238 -2.85 15.29 11.70
CA ALA A 238 -1.52 14.69 11.62
C ALA A 238 -0.77 15.09 10.35
N SER A 239 -1.44 15.25 9.20
CA SER A 239 -0.76 15.68 7.96
C SER A 239 -0.11 17.06 8.13
N HIS A 240 -0.79 17.96 8.84
CA HIS A 240 -0.25 19.28 9.18
C HIS A 240 0.97 19.17 10.12
N LEU A 241 0.90 18.32 11.15
CA LEU A 241 2.05 18.09 12.06
C LEU A 241 3.25 17.44 11.35
N MET A 242 2.98 16.57 10.38
CA MET A 242 4.01 15.96 9.52
C MET A 242 4.61 16.92 8.50
N GLY A 243 4.02 18.11 8.31
CA GLY A 243 4.49 19.11 7.35
C GLY A 243 4.21 18.73 5.88
N ILE A 244 3.19 17.92 5.62
CA ILE A 244 2.81 17.49 4.26
C ILE A 244 1.42 18.04 3.89
N PRO A 245 1.14 18.28 2.59
CA PRO A 245 -0.12 18.86 2.15
C PRO A 245 -1.34 17.98 2.48
N GLY A 246 -1.13 16.67 2.58
CA GLY A 246 -2.19 15.69 2.77
C GLY A 246 -3.03 15.45 1.51
N SER A 247 -3.55 14.24 1.38
CA SER A 247 -4.54 13.83 0.38
C SER A 247 -5.49 12.82 1.02
N ALA A 248 -6.48 12.31 0.29
CA ALA A 248 -7.30 11.19 0.78
C ALA A 248 -6.49 9.88 0.96
N ALA A 249 -5.31 9.79 0.33
CA ALA A 249 -4.45 8.61 0.38
C ALA A 249 -3.28 8.74 1.38
N THR A 250 -2.84 9.96 1.71
CA THR A 250 -1.63 10.23 2.50
C THR A 250 -1.83 11.40 3.49
N PRO A 251 -1.41 11.32 4.76
CA PRO A 251 -0.98 10.12 5.45
C PRO A 251 -2.17 9.15 5.57
N LYS A 252 -1.88 7.87 5.79
CA LYS A 252 -2.89 6.90 6.20
C LYS A 252 -3.01 6.88 7.72
N ILE A 253 -4.10 6.32 8.22
CA ILE A 253 -4.31 6.13 9.66
C ILE A 253 -4.61 4.66 9.92
N ALA A 254 -4.06 4.11 11.00
CA ALA A 254 -4.35 2.76 11.46
C ALA A 254 -4.63 2.75 12.97
N VAL A 255 -5.64 1.97 13.34
CA VAL A 255 -5.90 1.61 14.72
C VAL A 255 -5.05 0.37 15.05
N VAL A 256 -4.41 0.36 16.22
CA VAL A 256 -3.59 -0.77 16.69
C VAL A 256 -4.02 -1.25 18.07
N THR A 257 -3.85 -2.54 18.31
CA THR A 257 -4.05 -3.18 19.61
C THR A 257 -3.05 -4.31 19.81
N ALA A 258 -2.88 -4.75 21.06
CA ALA A 258 -2.05 -5.90 21.38
C ALA A 258 -2.59 -7.19 20.73
N PRO A 259 -1.78 -8.24 20.56
CA PRO A 259 -2.26 -9.53 20.08
C PRO A 259 -3.56 -9.96 20.77
N THR A 260 -4.62 -10.09 19.99
CA THR A 260 -5.98 -10.35 20.45
C THR A 260 -6.62 -11.35 19.51
N GLU A 261 -7.38 -12.32 20.04
CA GLU A 261 -8.08 -13.30 19.21
C GLU A 261 -9.07 -12.59 18.28
N TYR A 262 -9.12 -13.00 17.01
CA TYR A 262 -10.13 -12.52 16.07
C TYR A 262 -10.50 -13.57 15.02
N THR A 263 -11.63 -13.33 14.35
CA THR A 263 -12.05 -14.10 13.18
C THR A 263 -11.76 -13.28 11.92
N ALA A 264 -10.95 -13.83 11.01
CA ALA A 264 -10.63 -13.20 9.74
C ALA A 264 -11.82 -13.24 8.77
N LEU A 265 -11.70 -12.53 7.63
CA LEU A 265 -12.79 -12.43 6.65
C LEU A 265 -13.17 -13.74 5.98
N ASP A 266 -12.26 -14.72 5.95
CA ASP A 266 -12.49 -16.07 5.47
C ASP A 266 -13.10 -17.01 6.52
N GLY A 267 -13.38 -16.51 7.72
CA GLY A 267 -13.93 -17.28 8.84
C GLY A 267 -12.89 -18.02 9.68
N SER A 268 -11.60 -17.96 9.32
CA SER A 268 -10.54 -18.54 10.13
C SER A 268 -10.38 -17.80 11.45
N ARG A 269 -10.08 -18.55 12.52
CA ARG A 269 -9.73 -17.98 13.82
C ARG A 269 -8.23 -17.75 13.89
N VAL A 270 -7.84 -16.57 14.35
CA VAL A 270 -6.44 -16.21 14.60
C VAL A 270 -6.26 -16.05 16.10
N ALA A 271 -5.46 -16.91 16.70
CA ALA A 271 -5.10 -16.86 18.10
C ALA A 271 -4.08 -15.73 18.37
N PRO A 272 -4.05 -15.13 19.58
CA PRO A 272 -3.11 -14.07 19.92
C PRO A 272 -1.66 -14.43 19.58
N GLU A 273 -1.21 -15.65 19.85
CA GLU A 273 0.17 -16.10 19.70
C GLU A 273 0.64 -16.15 18.22
N GLN A 274 -0.30 -16.12 17.27
CA GLN A 274 -0.01 -16.09 15.83
C GLN A 274 0.36 -14.70 15.34
N THR A 275 0.11 -13.66 16.15
CA THR A 275 0.36 -12.27 15.81
C THR A 275 1.27 -11.63 16.86
N ASP A 276 1.97 -10.57 16.47
CA ASP A 276 2.73 -9.74 17.39
C ASP A 276 2.08 -8.38 17.61
N VAL A 277 1.11 -7.99 16.79
CA VAL A 277 0.31 -6.77 16.89
C VAL A 277 -0.88 -6.91 15.94
N VAL A 278 -2.05 -6.39 16.32
CA VAL A 278 -3.24 -6.38 15.45
C VAL A 278 -3.51 -4.96 15.00
N GLY A 279 -3.84 -4.79 13.72
CA GLY A 279 -4.11 -3.47 13.15
C GLY A 279 -5.29 -3.41 12.19
N ARG A 280 -5.90 -2.23 12.11
CA ARG A 280 -6.93 -1.89 11.11
C ARG A 280 -6.55 -0.59 10.41
N ALA A 281 -6.17 -0.69 9.14
CA ALA A 281 -5.75 0.46 8.34
C ALA A 281 -6.92 1.06 7.56
N ILE A 282 -7.05 2.38 7.60
CA ILE A 282 -8.00 3.14 6.79
C ILE A 282 -7.27 3.68 5.55
N SER A 283 -7.90 3.54 4.39
CA SER A 283 -7.37 3.99 3.10
C SER A 283 -8.51 4.54 2.25
N MET A 284 -8.41 5.80 1.83
CA MET A 284 -9.47 6.49 1.06
C MET A 284 -10.82 6.45 1.79
N ALA A 285 -10.83 6.80 3.08
CA ALA A 285 -12.01 6.83 3.95
C ALA A 285 -12.69 5.48 4.28
N ASN A 286 -12.18 4.36 3.78
CA ASN A 286 -12.69 3.02 4.11
C ASN A 286 -11.64 2.19 4.84
N CYS A 287 -12.10 1.32 5.73
CA CYS A 287 -11.29 0.26 6.30
C CYS A 287 -10.82 -0.68 5.17
N HIS A 288 -9.51 -0.88 5.10
CA HIS A 288 -8.95 -1.80 4.13
C HIS A 288 -9.36 -3.24 4.52
N ARG A 289 -9.68 -4.08 3.52
CA ARG A 289 -10.11 -5.48 3.73
C ARG A 289 -8.96 -6.45 4.10
N ALA A 290 -7.78 -5.89 4.28
CA ALA A 290 -6.52 -6.53 4.65
C ALA A 290 -5.62 -5.41 5.22
N PHE A 291 -4.31 -5.52 5.15
CA PHE A 291 -3.41 -4.42 5.46
C PHE A 291 -2.58 -4.02 4.23
N PRO A 292 -2.57 -2.75 3.78
CA PRO A 292 -1.75 -2.32 2.66
C PRO A 292 -0.26 -2.54 2.95
N LEU A 293 0.51 -3.14 2.03
CA LEU A 293 1.91 -3.52 2.31
C LEU A 293 2.79 -2.36 2.80
N THR A 294 2.68 -1.15 2.23
CA THR A 294 3.42 0.03 2.71
C THR A 294 3.03 0.42 4.14
N SER A 295 1.73 0.33 4.46
CA SER A 295 1.26 0.50 5.82
C SER A 295 1.82 -0.61 6.74
N SER A 296 1.84 -1.86 6.30
CA SER A 296 2.35 -3.00 7.09
C SER A 296 3.82 -2.83 7.42
N MET A 297 4.63 -2.39 6.46
CA MET A 297 6.05 -2.11 6.69
C MET A 297 6.26 -0.91 7.60
N CYS A 298 5.48 0.15 7.43
CA CYS A 298 5.53 1.30 8.34
C CYS A 298 5.19 0.89 9.78
N LEU A 299 4.18 0.04 9.94
CA LEU A 299 3.80 -0.55 11.21
C LEU A 299 4.92 -1.44 11.77
N ALA A 300 5.52 -2.31 10.97
CA ALA A 300 6.64 -3.14 11.40
C ALA A 300 7.86 -2.31 11.83
N VAL A 301 8.16 -1.21 11.11
CA VAL A 301 9.22 -0.26 11.50
C VAL A 301 8.83 0.45 12.80
N ALA A 302 7.59 0.93 12.93
CA ALA A 302 7.11 1.57 14.15
C ALA A 302 7.20 0.62 15.36
N ALA A 303 6.88 -0.67 15.19
CA ALA A 303 7.04 -1.70 16.22
C ALA A 303 8.49 -1.87 16.71
N ARG A 304 9.48 -1.36 15.96
CA ARG A 304 10.91 -1.37 16.33
C ARG A 304 11.42 -0.04 16.88
N ILE A 305 10.58 1.00 16.93
CA ILE A 305 10.95 2.30 17.49
C ILE A 305 10.40 2.39 18.90
N GLU A 306 11.31 2.35 19.88
CA GLU A 306 10.97 2.49 21.29
C GLU A 306 10.14 3.74 21.54
N GLY A 307 9.10 3.58 22.35
CA GLY A 307 8.18 4.65 22.72
C GLY A 307 7.07 4.93 21.71
N THR A 308 7.04 4.33 20.51
CA THR A 308 5.85 4.45 19.66
C THR A 308 4.66 3.66 20.22
N LEU A 309 3.44 4.00 19.81
CA LEU A 309 2.24 3.24 20.17
C LEU A 309 2.26 1.82 19.61
N VAL A 310 2.82 1.64 18.41
CA VAL A 310 2.93 0.31 17.81
C VAL A 310 3.92 -0.55 18.59
N HIS A 311 5.06 0.01 18.99
CA HIS A 311 6.01 -0.69 19.87
C HIS A 311 5.39 -1.06 21.21
N GLU A 312 4.58 -0.17 21.80
CA GLU A 312 3.85 -0.46 23.05
C GLU A 312 2.86 -1.63 22.89
N CYS A 313 2.12 -1.67 21.78
CA CYS A 313 1.16 -2.74 21.50
C CYS A 313 1.81 -4.04 21.03
N SER A 314 3.10 -4.03 20.65
CA SER A 314 3.71 -5.19 20.01
C SER A 314 4.40 -6.14 20.99
N THR A 315 4.30 -7.45 20.73
CA THR A 315 5.07 -8.51 21.41
C THR A 315 6.28 -8.98 20.61
N ALA A 316 6.59 -8.35 19.46
CA ALA A 316 7.64 -8.79 18.57
C ALA A 316 9.03 -8.63 19.22
N LYS A 317 9.83 -9.71 19.25
CA LYS A 317 11.18 -9.67 19.82
C LYS A 317 12.15 -8.87 18.94
N PRO A 318 13.09 -8.09 19.49
CA PRO A 318 14.08 -7.37 18.68
C PRO A 318 14.76 -8.28 17.66
N GLY A 319 14.84 -7.82 16.40
CA GLY A 319 15.48 -8.55 15.30
C GLY A 319 14.66 -9.70 14.69
N SER A 320 13.46 -10.01 15.19
CA SER A 320 12.57 -10.98 14.54
C SER A 320 11.73 -10.36 13.43
N ASP A 321 11.06 -11.20 12.65
CA ASP A 321 9.90 -10.75 11.88
C ASP A 321 8.80 -10.23 12.82
N VAL A 322 7.98 -9.31 12.32
CA VAL A 322 6.78 -8.79 13.01
C VAL A 322 5.57 -9.39 12.31
N ARG A 323 4.79 -10.22 13.02
CA ARG A 323 3.57 -10.83 12.49
C ARG A 323 2.39 -9.90 12.75
N LEU A 324 1.81 -9.37 11.68
CA LEU A 324 0.66 -8.46 11.76
C LEU A 324 -0.65 -9.22 11.63
N GLY A 325 -1.58 -8.96 12.56
CA GLY A 325 -2.97 -9.41 12.52
C GLY A 325 -3.95 -8.39 11.97
#